data_AF-A0A660N2C6-F1
#
_entry.id   AF-A0A660N2C6-F1
#
_cell.length_a   1.000
_cell.length_b   1.000
_cell.length_c   1.000
_cell.angle_alpha   90.00
_cell.angle_beta   90.00
_cell.angle_gamma   90.00
#
_symmetry.space_group_name_H-M   'P 1'
#
loop_
_entity.id
_entity.type
_entity.pdbx_description
1 polymer ?
#
loop_
_entity_poly.entity_id
_entity_poly.type
_entity_poly.pdbx_seq_one_letter_code
_entity_poly.pdbx_strand_id
1 'polypeptide(L)'
;VRTEKLTRRETLWGLLFGVLIGFYDGIFGPGTGSLLAFVFVRFYGYDFLTANASAKVINATTNLAALTFFIPQGHVVWAWAVPLALANLCGGVLGARLAIRGGTKFLRYGFMLLLCLTIGKFAWDLWR
;
A
#
# COMPACT_ATOMS: atom_id res chain seq x y z
N VAL A 1 19.92 -10.69 -2.87
CA VAL A 1 19.46 -10.17 -1.57
C VAL A 1 20.70 -9.87 -0.74
N ARG A 2 21.02 -8.59 -0.52
CA ARG A 2 22.25 -8.20 0.17
C ARG A 2 22.07 -8.49 1.67
N THR A 3 22.66 -9.58 2.13
CA THR A 3 22.69 -10.06 3.52
C THR A 3 23.85 -9.46 4.30
N GLU A 4 24.00 -8.13 4.28
CA GLU A 4 24.93 -7.43 5.18
C GLU A 4 24.18 -6.84 6.36
N LYS A 5 24.73 -7.03 7.56
CA LYS A 5 24.19 -6.52 8.82
C LYS A 5 24.06 -5.00 8.71
N LEU A 6 22.83 -4.51 8.80
CA LEU A 6 22.50 -3.08 8.79
C LEU A 6 23.38 -2.33 9.79
N THR A 7 24.10 -1.34 9.28
CA THR A 7 24.95 -0.46 10.08
C THR A 7 24.05 0.35 11.02
N ARG A 8 24.48 0.62 12.26
CA ARG A 8 23.69 1.35 13.28
C ARG A 8 23.10 2.69 12.79
N ARG A 9 23.75 3.31 11.80
CA ARG A 9 23.27 4.53 11.11
C ARG A 9 22.08 4.25 10.18
N GLU A 10 22.08 3.14 9.44
CA GLU A 10 21.01 2.75 8.53
C GLU A 10 19.73 2.38 9.29
N THR A 11 19.86 1.75 10.46
CA THR A 11 18.72 1.49 11.36
C THR A 11 18.11 2.78 11.89
N LEU A 12 18.95 3.77 12.19
CA LEU A 12 18.51 5.07 12.70
C LEU A 12 17.75 5.87 11.62
N TRP A 13 18.27 5.87 10.39
CA TRP A 13 17.59 6.45 9.23
C TRP A 13 16.28 5.71 8.92
N GLY A 14 16.28 4.37 8.95
CA GLY A 14 15.07 3.58 8.77
C GLY A 14 13.99 3.87 9.80
N LEU A 15 14.37 4.08 11.06
CA LEU A 15 13.44 4.47 12.12
C LEU A 15 12.87 5.87 11.86
N LEU A 16 13.72 6.83 11.49
CA LEU A 16 13.34 8.22 11.22
C LEU A 16 12.37 8.32 10.04
N PHE A 17 12.69 7.64 8.93
CA PHE A 17 11.80 7.55 7.77
C PHE A 17 10.53 6.75 8.08
N GLY A 18 10.63 5.66 8.84
CA GLY A 18 9.46 4.89 9.27
C GLY A 18 8.46 5.73 10.08
N VAL A 19 8.96 6.58 10.99
CA VAL A 19 8.12 7.51 11.77
C VAL A 19 7.51 8.60 10.88
N LEU A 20 8.30 9.25 10.02
CA LEU A 20 7.82 10.29 9.10
C LEU A 20 6.75 9.75 8.13
N ILE A 21 7.00 8.58 7.56
CA ILE A 21 6.09 7.96 6.59
C ILE A 21 4.86 7.43 7.31
N GLY A 22 4.98 6.84 8.51
CA GLY A 22 3.83 6.41 9.30
C GLY A 22 2.93 7.58 9.70
N PHE A 23 3.51 8.74 10.03
CA PHE A 23 2.76 9.97 10.30
C PHE A 23 2.06 10.50 9.04
N TYR A 24 2.73 10.46 7.89
CA TYR A 24 2.14 10.82 6.61
C TYR A 24 1.01 9.87 6.19
N ASP A 25 1.19 8.56 6.40
CA ASP A 25 0.20 7.50 6.11
C ASP A 25 -1.08 7.72 6.92
N GLY A 26 -0.93 8.09 8.20
CA GLY A 26 -2.05 8.33 9.11
C GLY A 26 -2.87 9.58 8.78
N ILE A 27 -2.26 10.62 8.18
CA ILE A 27 -2.94 11.89 7.87
C ILE A 27 -3.49 11.91 6.45
N PHE A 28 -2.64 11.59 5.46
CA PHE A 28 -3.02 11.67 4.06
C PHE A 28 -3.56 10.34 3.58
N GLY A 29 -2.74 9.27 3.60
CA GLY A 29 -3.12 7.93 3.15
C GLY A 29 -2.83 7.59 1.67
N PRO A 30 -3.12 8.41 0.63
CA PRO A 30 -2.82 8.05 -0.74
C PRO A 30 -1.34 8.30 -1.05
N GLY A 31 -0.71 7.32 -1.69
CA GLY A 31 0.68 7.40 -2.16
C GLY A 31 1.74 6.91 -1.17
N THR A 32 1.38 6.54 0.06
CA THR A 32 2.33 6.08 1.08
C THR A 32 3.12 4.85 0.63
N GLY A 33 2.48 3.89 -0.02
CA GLY A 33 3.14 2.69 -0.53
C GLY A 33 4.22 2.97 -1.58
N SER A 34 3.99 3.97 -2.44
CA SER A 34 4.97 4.42 -3.44
C SER A 34 6.14 5.14 -2.79
N LEU A 35 5.89 5.96 -1.76
CA LEU A 35 6.93 6.63 -0.97
C LEU A 35 7.79 5.62 -0.20
N LEU A 36 7.16 4.63 0.46
CA LEU A 36 7.86 3.52 1.12
C LEU A 36 8.73 2.73 0.15
N ALA A 37 8.19 2.34 -1.01
CA ALA A 37 8.96 1.64 -2.03
C ALA A 37 10.15 2.47 -2.51
N PHE A 38 9.97 3.78 -2.71
CA PHE A 38 11.04 4.69 -3.13
C PHE A 38 12.14 4.81 -2.06
N VAL A 39 11.77 4.91 -0.78
CA VAL A 39 12.71 4.95 0.35
C VAL A 39 13.48 3.63 0.48
N PHE A 40 12.81 2.48 0.32
CA PHE A 40 13.48 1.17 0.33
C PHE A 40 14.44 0.97 -0.85
N VAL A 41 14.05 1.39 -2.06
CA VAL A 41 14.95 1.30 -3.23
C VAL A 41 16.13 2.26 -3.09
N ARG A 42 15.90 3.51 -2.65
CA ARG A 42 16.93 4.55 -2.58
C ARG A 42 17.93 4.35 -1.45
N PHE A 43 17.48 3.91 -0.27
CA PHE A 43 18.33 3.78 0.92
C PHE A 43 18.79 2.35 1.20
N TYR A 44 17.96 1.34 0.94
CA TYR A 44 18.29 -0.06 1.24
C TYR A 44 18.76 -0.84 0.02
N GLY A 45 18.69 -0.26 -1.19
CA GLY A 45 19.12 -0.92 -2.42
C GLY A 45 18.32 -2.18 -2.73
N TYR A 46 17.10 -2.29 -2.20
CA TYR A 46 16.22 -3.42 -2.48
C TYR A 46 15.78 -3.40 -3.95
N ASP A 47 15.64 -4.59 -4.53
CA ASP A 47 15.00 -4.73 -5.84
C ASP A 47 13.55 -4.20 -5.76
N PHE A 48 13.05 -3.63 -6.86
CA PHE A 48 11.72 -2.98 -6.91
C PHE A 48 10.61 -3.91 -6.40
N LEU A 49 10.74 -5.22 -6.65
CA LEU A 49 9.80 -6.22 -6.19
C LEU A 49 9.83 -6.39 -4.66
N THR A 50 11.03 -6.48 -4.07
CA THR A 50 11.20 -6.59 -2.61
C THR A 50 10.76 -5.33 -1.90
N ALA A 51 11.08 -4.14 -2.44
CA ALA A 51 10.66 -2.86 -1.89
C ALA A 51 9.13 -2.70 -1.88
N ASN A 52 8.45 -3.10 -2.97
CA ASN A 52 6.99 -3.08 -3.02
C ASN A 52 6.35 -4.11 -2.07
N ALA A 53 6.95 -5.29 -1.92
CA ALA A 53 6.46 -6.30 -0.98
C ALA A 53 6.55 -5.80 0.46
N SER A 54 7.70 -5.23 0.87
CA SER A 54 7.91 -4.65 2.19
C SER A 54 7.02 -3.44 2.47
N ALA A 55 6.83 -2.55 1.49
CA ALA A 55 5.91 -1.42 1.59
C ALA A 55 4.48 -1.88 1.87
N LYS A 56 4.04 -2.97 1.23
CA LYS A 56 2.71 -3.54 1.42
C LYS A 56 2.51 -4.14 2.82
N VAL A 57 3.54 -4.77 3.38
CA VAL A 57 3.52 -5.30 4.76
C VAL A 57 3.44 -4.17 5.78
N ILE A 58 4.20 -3.09 5.56
CA ILE A 58 4.15 -1.93 6.46
C ILE A 58 2.79 -1.26 6.40
N ASN A 59 2.24 -1.01 5.20
CA ASN A 59 0.87 -0.48 5.07
C ASN A 59 -0.17 -1.36 5.77
N ALA A 60 -0.05 -2.69 5.69
CA ALA A 60 -0.94 -3.58 6.44
C ALA A 60 -0.79 -3.39 7.96
N THR A 61 0.44 -3.17 8.43
CA THR A 61 0.73 -2.93 9.84
C THR A 61 0.21 -1.58 10.32
N THR A 62 0.35 -0.50 9.54
CA THR A 62 -0.24 0.81 9.89
C THR A 62 -1.76 0.75 9.89
N ASN A 63 -2.38 0.07 8.92
CA ASN A 63 -3.84 -0.13 8.91
C ASN A 63 -4.32 -0.95 10.12
N LEU A 64 -3.56 -1.97 10.55
CA LEU A 64 -3.86 -2.71 11.77
C LEU A 64 -3.70 -1.84 13.03
N ALA A 65 -2.67 -1.01 13.10
CA ALA A 65 -2.48 -0.06 14.20
C ALA A 65 -3.64 0.94 14.27
N ALA A 66 -4.07 1.49 13.12
CA ALA A 66 -5.25 2.33 13.02
C ALA A 66 -6.50 1.58 13.48
N LEU A 67 -6.70 0.33 13.07
CA LEU A 67 -7.83 -0.50 13.52
C LEU A 67 -7.83 -0.65 15.06
N THR A 68 -6.67 -0.96 15.66
CA THR A 68 -6.56 -1.09 17.14
C THR A 68 -6.80 0.22 17.88
N PHE A 69 -6.54 1.36 17.24
CA PHE A 69 -6.82 2.69 17.80
C PHE A 69 -8.30 3.08 17.64
N PHE A 70 -8.91 2.79 16.49
CA PHE A 70 -10.30 3.15 16.19
C PHE A 70 -11.34 2.23 16.83
N ILE A 71 -11.04 0.95 17.06
CA ILE A 71 -11.93 -0.01 17.75
C ILE A 71 -12.40 0.51 19.12
N PRO A 72 -11.51 0.91 20.06
CA PRO A 72 -11.94 1.42 21.36
C PRO A 72 -12.58 2.81 21.30
N GLN A 73 -12.40 3.55 20.20
CA GLN A 73 -12.94 4.90 20.01
C GLN A 73 -14.42 4.90 19.56
N GLY A 74 -15.04 3.74 19.35
CA GLY A 74 -16.49 3.59 19.12
C GLY A 74 -17.01 4.06 17.76
N HIS A 75 -16.16 4.65 16.91
CA HIS A 75 -16.50 5.11 15.56
C HIS A 75 -16.50 3.98 14.50
N VAL A 76 -16.38 2.71 14.90
CA VAL A 76 -16.41 1.58 13.98
C VAL A 76 -17.86 1.14 13.77
N VAL A 77 -18.41 1.47 12.61
CA VAL A 77 -19.71 0.92 12.19
C VAL A 77 -19.51 -0.52 11.74
N TRP A 78 -19.58 -1.45 12.70
CA TRP A 78 -19.33 -2.89 12.48
C TRP A 78 -20.15 -3.49 11.34
N ALA A 79 -21.37 -2.98 11.13
CA ALA A 79 -22.25 -3.38 10.03
C ALA A 79 -21.62 -3.16 8.65
N TRP A 80 -20.79 -2.12 8.48
CA TRP A 80 -20.05 -1.86 7.24
C TRP A 80 -18.62 -2.40 7.31
N ALA A 81 -17.96 -2.31 8.47
CA ALA A 81 -16.56 -2.71 8.62
C ALA A 81 -16.31 -4.19 8.24
N VAL A 82 -17.19 -5.10 8.66
CA VAL A 82 -17.01 -6.54 8.41
C VAL A 82 -17.22 -6.90 6.93
N PRO A 83 -18.31 -6.49 6.26
CA PRO A 83 -18.47 -6.72 4.82
C PRO A 83 -17.37 -6.07 3.98
N LEU A 84 -16.92 -4.86 4.34
CA LEU A 84 -15.88 -4.16 3.59
C LEU A 84 -14.51 -4.82 3.75
N ALA A 85 -14.20 -5.32 4.95
CA ALA A 85 -12.97 -6.08 5.22
C ALA A 85 -12.96 -7.39 4.44
N LEU A 86 -14.07 -8.14 4.46
CA LEU A 86 -14.23 -9.37 3.69
C LEU A 86 -14.14 -9.12 2.19
N ALA A 87 -14.81 -8.07 1.68
CA ALA A 87 -14.75 -7.69 0.27
C ALA A 87 -13.32 -7.30 -0.16
N ASN A 88 -12.61 -6.52 0.66
CA ASN A 88 -11.21 -6.15 0.41
C ASN A 88 -10.27 -7.36 0.41
N LEU A 89 -10.43 -8.27 1.37
CA LEU A 89 -9.63 -9.50 1.44
C LEU A 89 -9.91 -10.40 0.24
N CYS A 90 -11.17 -10.67 -0.06
CA CYS A 90 -11.58 -11.50 -1.20
C CYS A 90 -11.11 -10.88 -2.52
N GLY A 91 -11.36 -9.59 -2.74
CA GLY A 91 -10.95 -8.87 -3.94
C GLY A 91 -9.43 -8.80 -4.10
N GLY A 92 -8.70 -8.57 -3.01
CA GLY A 92 -7.24 -8.53 -3.00
C GLY A 92 -6.61 -9.89 -3.31
N VAL A 93 -7.11 -10.97 -2.72
CA VAL A 93 -6.60 -12.34 -2.96
C VAL A 93 -6.96 -12.81 -4.38
N LEU A 94 -8.19 -12.59 -4.83
CA LEU A 94 -8.60 -12.95 -6.19
C LEU A 94 -7.82 -12.14 -7.22
N GLY A 95 -7.68 -10.83 -7.03
CA GLY A 95 -6.92 -9.94 -7.91
C GLY A 95 -5.44 -10.33 -7.98
N ALA A 96 -4.80 -10.64 -6.84
CA ALA A 96 -3.41 -11.10 -6.82
C ALA A 96 -3.23 -12.45 -7.54
N ARG A 97 -4.15 -13.40 -7.32
CA ARG A 97 -4.12 -14.71 -7.99
C ARG A 97 -4.34 -14.59 -9.50
N LEU A 98 -5.26 -13.72 -9.92
CA LEU A 98 -5.51 -13.41 -11.34
C LEU A 98 -4.30 -12.73 -11.99
N ALA A 99 -3.67 -11.77 -11.30
CA ALA A 99 -2.47 -11.09 -11.79
C ALA A 99 -1.28 -12.06 -11.99
N ILE A 100 -1.08 -13.00 -11.06
CA ILE A 100 -0.01 -13.99 -11.17
C ILE A 100 -0.32 -15.03 -12.26
N ARG A 101 -1.57 -15.49 -12.39
CA ARG A 101 -1.97 -16.47 -13.42
C ARG A 101 -2.02 -15.90 -14.85
N GLY A 102 -2.42 -14.65 -15.02
CA GLY A 102 -2.56 -14.00 -16.33
C GLY A 102 -1.23 -13.50 -16.94
N GLY A 103 -0.14 -13.54 -16.17
CA GLY A 103 1.17 -13.03 -16.58
C GLY A 103 1.20 -11.51 -16.78
N THR A 104 2.38 -10.99 -17.13
CA THR A 104 2.66 -9.55 -17.21
C THR A 104 1.77 -8.81 -18.22
N LYS A 105 1.36 -9.46 -19.31
CA LYS A 105 0.51 -8.85 -20.36
C LYS A 105 -0.91 -8.59 -19.87
N PHE A 106 -1.52 -9.54 -19.16
CA PHE A 106 -2.88 -9.37 -18.62
C PHE A 106 -2.94 -8.23 -17.60
N LEU A 107 -1.96 -8.17 -16.70
CA LEU A 107 -1.85 -7.09 -15.72
C LEU A 107 -1.72 -5.72 -16.42
N ARG A 108 -0.88 -5.63 -17.46
CA ARG A 108 -0.65 -4.38 -18.20
C ARG A 108 -1.93 -3.87 -18.87
N TYR A 109 -2.67 -4.74 -19.55
CA TYR A 109 -3.92 -4.34 -20.22
C TYR A 109 -5.02 -3.98 -19.22
N GLY A 110 -5.18 -4.76 -18.15
CA GLY A 110 -6.15 -4.46 -17.09
C GLY A 110 -5.87 -3.12 -16.41
N PHE A 111 -4.59 -2.86 -16.10
CA PHE A 111 -4.18 -1.59 -15.50
C PHE A 111 -4.41 -0.40 -16.44
N MET A 112 -4.10 -0.55 -17.73
CA MET A 112 -4.29 0.51 -18.72
C MET A 112 -5.77 0.83 -18.94
N LEU A 113 -6.64 -0.19 -18.97
CA LEU A 113 -8.09 0.01 -19.03
C LEU A 113 -8.61 0.76 -17.80
N LEU A 114 -8.18 0.36 -16.60
CA LEU A 114 -8.56 1.01 -15.34
C LEU A 114 -8.11 2.48 -15.31
N LEU A 115 -6.90 2.77 -15.79
CA LEU A 115 -6.36 4.12 -15.92
C LEU A 115 -7.23 4.98 -16.84
N CYS A 116 -7.54 4.50 -18.04
CA CYS A 116 -8.41 5.22 -18.98
C CYS A 116 -9.79 5.49 -18.38
N LEU A 117 -10.39 4.51 -17.71
CA LEU A 117 -11.68 4.67 -17.03
C LEU A 117 -11.61 5.73 -15.92
N THR A 118 -10.54 5.71 -15.12
CA THR A 118 -10.36 6.65 -14.00
C THR A 118 -10.16 8.07 -14.52
N ILE A 119 -9.33 8.26 -15.55
CA ILE A 119 -9.13 9.55 -16.21
C ILE A 119 -10.45 10.05 -16.81
N GLY A 120 -11.18 9.17 -17.52
CA GLY A 120 -12.48 9.51 -18.09
C GLY A 120 -13.50 9.91 -17.04
N LYS A 121 -13.56 9.19 -15.91
CA LYS A 121 -14.43 9.55 -14.79
C LYS A 121 -14.04 10.91 -14.21
N PHE A 122 -12.76 11.16 -13.95
CA PHE A 122 -12.32 12.44 -13.43
C PHE A 122 -12.61 13.60 -14.39
N ALA A 123 -12.44 13.40 -15.69
CA ALA A 123 -12.80 14.41 -16.69
C ALA A 123 -14.30 14.72 -16.68
N TRP A 124 -15.15 13.70 -16.48
CA TRP A 124 -16.59 13.88 -16.35
C TRP A 124 -16.98 14.60 -15.05
N ASP A 125 -16.38 14.21 -13.92
CA ASP A 125 -16.60 14.84 -12.62
C ASP A 125 -16.07 16.29 -12.57
N LEU A 126 -15.07 16.64 -13.40
CA LEU A 126 -14.56 18.01 -13.53
C LEU A 126 -15.48 18.90 -14.40
N TRP A 127 -16.16 18.31 -15.38
CA TRP A 127 -17.05 19.05 -16.28
C TRP A 127 -18.42 19.33 -15.65
N ARG A 128 -18.87 18.46 -14.73
CA ARG A 128 -20.15 18.61 -14.02
C ARG A 128 -20.03 19.52 -12.81
#